data_AF-A0A9E5RND5-F1
#
_entry.id   AF-A0A9E5RND5-F1
#
_cell.length_a   1.000
_cell.length_b   1.000
_cell.length_c   1.000
_cell.angle_alpha   90.00
_cell.angle_beta   90.00
_cell.angle_gamma   90.00
#
_symmetry.space_group_name_H-M   'P 1'
#
loop_
_entity.id
_entity.type
_entity.pdbx_description
1 polymer ?
#
loop_
_entity_poly.entity_id
_entity_poly.type
_entity_poly.pdbx_seq_one_letter_code
_entity_poly.pdbx_strand_id
1 'polypeptide(L)'
;MKVLTVFSACFLVLVAFLWTRSESYFPLNPTIDTQLAEGFSEELFRQVEPGMAKAEVAVMLSGSPEPESTFWKETTWQYGSDGGCNGWCDLAWISFSVQFDQAGEVIKTSRQVFMD
;
A
#
# COMPACT_ATOMS: atom_id res chain seq x y z
N MET A 1 -1.66 49.06 2.51
CA MET A 1 -0.65 48.04 2.89
C MET A 1 -1.24 46.77 3.48
N LYS A 2 -2.18 46.80 4.43
CA LYS A 2 -2.70 45.58 5.10
C LYS A 2 -3.42 44.57 4.18
N VAL A 3 -4.13 45.02 3.15
CA VAL A 3 -4.86 44.14 2.20
C VAL A 3 -3.91 43.29 1.36
N LEU A 4 -2.79 43.87 0.91
CA LEU A 4 -1.79 43.17 0.11
C LEU A 4 -1.09 42.06 0.92
N THR A 5 -0.91 42.27 2.22
CA THR A 5 -0.30 41.30 3.13
C THR A 5 -1.22 40.09 3.37
N VAL A 6 -2.53 40.31 3.51
CA VAL A 6 -3.51 39.21 3.67
C VAL A 6 -3.62 38.38 2.40
N PHE A 7 -3.68 39.02 1.23
CA PHE A 7 -3.68 38.30 -0.05
C PHE A 7 -2.41 37.47 -0.26
N SER A 8 -1.24 38.01 0.09
CA SER A 8 0.03 37.29 -0.02
C SER A 8 0.10 36.09 0.95
N ALA A 9 -0.43 36.22 2.17
CA ALA A 9 -0.49 35.12 3.12
C ALA A 9 -1.45 34.00 2.66
N CYS A 10 -2.63 34.36 2.16
CA CYS A 10 -3.58 33.39 1.59
C CYS A 10 -3.01 32.68 0.35
N PHE A 11 -2.29 33.41 -0.50
CA PHE A 11 -1.62 32.84 -1.68
C PHE A 11 -0.50 31.87 -1.29
N LEU A 12 0.30 32.17 -0.26
CA LEU A 12 1.33 31.27 0.24
C LEU A 12 0.74 29.98 0.86
N VAL A 13 -0.38 30.07 1.58
CA VAL A 13 -1.09 28.88 2.09
C VAL A 13 -1.64 28.04 0.94
N LEU A 14 -2.21 28.67 -0.09
CA LEU A 14 -2.70 27.96 -1.28
C LEU A 14 -1.56 27.29 -2.05
N VAL A 15 -0.43 27.99 -2.23
CA VAL A 15 0.76 27.43 -2.90
C VAL A 15 1.35 26.29 -2.07
N ALA A 16 1.44 26.41 -0.74
CA ALA A 16 1.87 25.31 0.13
C ALA A 16 0.92 24.10 0.04
N PHE A 17 -0.39 24.33 0.03
CA PHE A 17 -1.40 23.29 -0.13
C PHE A 17 -1.37 22.60 -1.51
N LEU A 18 -1.05 23.36 -2.56
CA LEU A 18 -0.91 22.81 -3.91
C LEU A 18 0.47 22.14 -4.13
N TRP A 19 1.50 22.53 -3.38
CA TRP A 19 2.81 21.87 -3.43
C TRP A 19 2.80 20.50 -2.72
N THR A 20 1.88 20.28 -1.79
CA THR A 20 1.68 18.98 -1.13
C THR A 20 0.82 18.01 -1.92
N ARG A 21 0.60 18.25 -3.23
CA ARG A 21 -0.04 17.32 -4.19
C ARG A 21 0.77 16.03 -4.44
N SER A 22 1.73 15.69 -3.58
CA SER A 22 2.26 14.34 -3.44
C SER A 22 1.16 13.46 -2.85
N GLU A 23 1.02 12.23 -3.33
CA GLU A 23 0.14 11.22 -2.73
C GLU A 23 0.21 11.28 -1.21
N SER A 24 -0.88 11.73 -0.60
CA SER A 24 -0.89 12.03 0.82
C SER A 24 -1.31 10.79 1.58
N TYR A 25 -0.51 10.38 2.56
CA TYR A 25 -0.93 9.32 3.47
C TYR A 25 -2.04 9.83 4.39
N PHE A 26 -3.16 9.11 4.44
CA PHE A 26 -4.30 9.45 5.29
C PHE A 26 -4.34 8.54 6.54
N PRO A 27 -3.86 9.00 7.72
CA PRO A 27 -3.64 8.10 8.86
C PRO A 27 -4.91 7.51 9.47
N LEU A 28 -6.06 8.16 9.28
CA LEU A 28 -7.34 7.71 9.83
C LEU A 28 -7.96 6.56 9.02
N ASN A 29 -7.63 6.47 7.73
CA ASN A 29 -8.03 5.37 6.87
C ASN A 29 -6.92 5.11 5.84
N PRO A 30 -5.84 4.43 6.26
CA PRO A 30 -4.62 4.34 5.46
C PRO A 30 -4.76 3.42 4.24
N THR A 31 -5.80 2.60 4.18
CA THR A 31 -6.12 1.71 3.05
C THR A 31 -7.18 2.31 2.12
N ILE A 32 -7.53 3.59 2.27
CA ILE A 32 -8.62 4.22 1.51
C ILE A 32 -8.44 4.12 -0.01
N ASP A 33 -7.18 4.16 -0.47
CA ASP A 33 -6.81 4.03 -1.89
C ASP A 33 -6.15 2.69 -2.20
N THR A 34 -6.30 1.71 -1.31
CA THR A 34 -5.73 0.37 -1.52
C THR A 34 -6.83 -0.58 -1.97
N GLN A 35 -6.69 -1.13 -3.17
CA GLN A 35 -7.48 -2.28 -3.60
C GLN A 35 -6.88 -3.54 -2.98
N LEU A 36 -7.59 -4.12 -2.01
CA LEU A 36 -7.19 -5.38 -1.37
C LEU A 36 -7.74 -6.58 -2.14
N ALA A 37 -6.97 -7.65 -2.17
CA ALA A 37 -7.42 -8.95 -2.68
C ALA A 37 -8.70 -9.42 -1.96
N GLU A 38 -9.61 -10.05 -2.71
CA GLU A 38 -10.88 -10.54 -2.15
C GLU A 38 -10.61 -11.53 -1.00
N GLY A 39 -11.27 -11.32 0.15
CA GLY A 39 -11.10 -12.18 1.33
C GLY A 39 -9.83 -11.94 2.15
N PHE A 40 -8.94 -11.03 1.70
CA PHE A 40 -7.75 -10.68 2.46
C PHE A 40 -8.09 -10.05 3.82
N SER A 41 -7.32 -10.43 4.84
CA SER A 41 -7.41 -9.86 6.18
C SER A 41 -6.02 -9.48 6.67
N GLU A 42 -5.84 -8.20 7.03
CA GLU A 42 -4.59 -7.72 7.63
C GLU A 42 -4.28 -8.42 8.97
N GLU A 43 -5.32 -8.79 9.73
CA GLU A 43 -5.18 -9.51 11.00
C GLU A 43 -4.55 -10.90 10.78
N LEU A 44 -4.95 -11.61 9.72
CA LEU A 44 -4.41 -12.92 9.35
C LEU A 44 -3.02 -12.77 8.73
N PHE A 45 -2.80 -11.73 7.93
CA PHE A 45 -1.48 -11.42 7.38
C PHE A 45 -0.41 -11.21 8.47
N ARG A 46 -0.77 -10.55 9.58
CA ARG A 46 0.13 -10.34 10.73
C ARG A 46 0.53 -11.64 11.44
N GLN A 47 -0.20 -12.73 11.21
CA GLN A 47 0.09 -14.04 11.78
C GLN A 47 1.02 -14.88 10.89
N VAL A 48 1.33 -14.42 9.68
CA VAL A 48 2.26 -15.12 8.78
C VAL A 48 3.69 -14.94 9.26
N GLU A 49 4.34 -16.06 9.58
CA GLU A 49 5.72 -16.10 10.09
C GLU A 49 6.68 -16.73 9.08
N PRO A 50 7.98 -16.39 9.12
CA PRO A 50 9.01 -17.08 8.35
C PRO A 50 9.01 -18.60 8.61
N GLY A 51 9.16 -19.40 7.56
CA GLY A 51 9.12 -20.85 7.59
C GLY A 51 7.74 -21.48 7.35
N MET A 52 6.65 -20.68 7.33
CA MET A 52 5.33 -21.21 6.95
C MET A 52 5.31 -21.68 5.50
N ALA A 53 4.57 -22.75 5.20
CA ALA A 53 4.47 -23.27 3.84
C ALA A 53 3.53 -22.40 2.97
N LYS A 54 3.84 -22.26 1.68
CA LYS A 54 3.01 -21.53 0.69
C LYS A 54 1.56 -22.00 0.69
N ALA A 55 1.32 -23.30 0.84
CA ALA A 55 -0.03 -23.86 0.91
C ALA A 55 -0.78 -23.47 2.19
N GLU A 56 -0.09 -23.40 3.32
CA GLU A 56 -0.67 -22.96 4.60
C GLU A 56 -1.06 -21.48 4.53
N VAL A 57 -0.17 -20.63 4.01
CA VAL A 57 -0.44 -19.20 3.78
C VAL A 57 -1.62 -19.00 2.84
N ALA A 58 -1.73 -19.80 1.77
CA ALA A 58 -2.85 -19.74 0.83
C ALA A 58 -4.20 -19.97 1.51
N VAL A 59 -4.27 -20.96 2.41
CA VAL A 59 -5.48 -21.25 3.19
C VAL A 59 -5.76 -20.14 4.19
N MET A 60 -4.72 -19.68 4.90
CA MET A 60 -4.85 -18.67 5.95
C MET A 60 -5.33 -17.33 5.41
N LEU A 61 -4.74 -16.84 4.32
CA LEU A 61 -5.09 -15.52 3.78
C LEU A 61 -6.34 -15.56 2.91
N SER A 62 -6.75 -16.74 2.42
CA SER A 62 -7.97 -17.02 1.64
C SER A 62 -8.20 -16.16 0.38
N GLY A 63 -7.37 -15.15 0.14
CA GLY A 63 -7.42 -14.27 -1.01
C GLY A 63 -6.49 -14.73 -2.12
N SER A 64 -6.92 -14.48 -3.36
CA SER A 64 -6.06 -14.64 -4.52
C SER A 64 -5.09 -13.45 -4.57
N PRO A 65 -3.78 -13.66 -4.43
CA PRO A 65 -2.84 -12.58 -4.61
C PRO A 65 -2.91 -12.06 -6.05
N GLU A 66 -2.39 -10.87 -6.27
CA GLU A 66 -2.06 -10.36 -7.59
C GLU A 66 -1.14 -11.34 -8.35
N PRO A 67 -1.04 -11.22 -9.69
CA PRO A 67 -0.22 -12.12 -10.49
C PRO A 67 1.16 -12.34 -9.89
N GLU A 68 1.51 -13.60 -9.66
CA GLU A 68 2.75 -13.99 -9.01
C GLU A 68 3.94 -13.40 -9.75
N SER A 69 4.77 -12.62 -9.05
CA SER A 69 6.05 -12.17 -9.59
C SER A 69 7.15 -13.11 -9.10
N THR A 70 8.00 -13.55 -10.03
CA THR A 70 9.15 -14.40 -9.73
C THR A 70 10.43 -13.68 -10.11
N PHE A 71 11.30 -13.43 -9.12
CA PHE A 71 12.60 -12.80 -9.34
C PHE A 71 13.66 -13.66 -8.63
N TRP A 72 14.75 -13.99 -9.33
CA TRP A 72 15.81 -14.90 -8.81
C TRP A 72 15.31 -16.22 -8.20
N LYS A 73 14.19 -16.77 -8.70
CA LYS A 73 13.51 -17.98 -8.21
C LYS A 73 12.85 -17.83 -6.83
N GLU A 74 12.74 -16.60 -6.32
CA GLU A 74 11.86 -16.28 -5.21
C GLU A 74 10.50 -15.87 -5.76
N THR A 75 9.45 -16.36 -5.11
CA THR A 75 8.07 -16.02 -5.43
C THR A 75 7.62 -14.91 -4.51
N THR A 76 7.00 -13.86 -5.04
CA THR A 76 6.30 -12.86 -4.22
C THR A 76 4.82 -12.86 -4.53
N TRP A 77 4.01 -12.97 -3.48
CA TRP A 77 2.58 -12.73 -3.50
C TRP A 77 2.27 -11.35 -2.98
N GLN A 78 1.43 -10.60 -3.69
CA GLN A 78 0.98 -9.26 -3.31
C GLN A 78 -0.54 -9.26 -3.12
N TYR A 79 -1.03 -8.60 -2.08
CA TYR A 79 -2.45 -8.59 -1.70
C TYR A 79 -3.06 -7.19 -1.67
N GLY A 80 -2.30 -6.16 -2.05
CA GLY A 80 -2.77 -4.80 -2.15
C GLY A 80 -2.14 -4.12 -3.35
N SER A 81 -2.96 -3.40 -4.11
CA SER A 81 -2.57 -2.58 -5.24
C SER A 81 -3.20 -1.19 -5.18
N ASP A 82 -2.68 -0.33 -6.05
CA ASP A 82 -3.18 1.01 -6.24
C ASP A 82 -4.67 0.99 -6.65
N GLY A 83 -5.47 1.70 -5.86
CA GLY A 83 -6.87 1.93 -6.13
C GLY A 83 -7.12 2.90 -7.28
N GLY A 84 -6.16 3.79 -7.52
CA GLY A 84 -6.17 4.82 -8.54
C GLY A 84 -7.32 5.80 -8.36
N CYS A 85 -7.07 6.98 -7.80
CA CYS A 85 -8.06 8.05 -7.83
C CYS A 85 -7.92 8.87 -9.13
N ASN A 86 -8.95 8.85 -9.99
CA ASN A 86 -8.96 9.61 -11.25
C ASN A 86 -8.96 11.15 -11.04
N GLY A 87 -7.78 11.73 -10.76
CA GLY A 87 -7.37 13.09 -11.07
C GLY A 87 -7.53 14.17 -10.00
N TRP A 88 -8.14 13.89 -8.84
CA TRP A 88 -8.47 14.94 -7.85
C TRP A 88 -7.85 14.72 -6.46
N CYS A 89 -7.55 13.47 -6.09
CA CYS A 89 -6.95 13.13 -4.79
C CYS A 89 -6.30 11.74 -4.87
N ASP A 90 -5.10 11.65 -5.41
CA ASP A 90 -4.30 10.43 -5.33
C ASP A 90 -3.78 10.31 -3.88
N LEU A 91 -4.12 9.22 -3.21
CA LEU A 91 -3.72 8.96 -1.83
C LEU A 91 -2.78 7.78 -1.81
N ALA A 92 -1.90 7.78 -0.82
CA ALA A 92 -0.96 6.70 -0.65
C ALA A 92 -1.69 5.35 -0.52
N TRP A 93 -1.27 4.35 -1.29
CA TRP A 93 -1.78 2.98 -1.22
C TRP A 93 -0.80 2.05 -0.48
N ILE A 94 -1.28 0.87 -0.07
CA ILE A 94 -0.50 -0.08 0.73
C ILE A 94 -0.37 -1.41 0.01
N SER A 95 0.86 -1.86 -0.22
CA SER A 95 1.11 -3.25 -0.62
C SER A 95 1.39 -4.12 0.60
N PHE A 96 0.73 -5.27 0.64
CA PHE A 96 1.03 -6.37 1.56
C PHE A 96 1.66 -7.50 0.75
N SER A 97 2.89 -7.87 1.08
CA SER A 97 3.64 -8.86 0.30
C SER A 97 4.15 -10.00 1.17
N VAL A 98 4.07 -11.23 0.65
CA VAL A 98 4.69 -12.42 1.23
C VAL A 98 5.72 -12.95 0.23
N GLN A 99 6.96 -13.11 0.68
CA GLN A 99 8.04 -13.68 -0.14
C GLN A 99 8.30 -15.12 0.26
N PHE A 100 8.42 -15.99 -0.74
CA PHE A 100 8.68 -17.41 -0.60
C PHE A 100 10.00 -17.78 -1.26
N ASP A 101 10.71 -18.72 -0.66
CA ASP A 101 11.91 -19.31 -1.23
C ASP A 101 11.58 -20.37 -2.31
N GLN A 102 12.63 -21.02 -2.82
CA GLN A 102 12.49 -22.07 -3.83
C GLN A 102 11.82 -23.35 -3.29
N ALA A 103 11.81 -23.58 -1.98
CA ALA A 103 11.12 -24.69 -1.34
C ALA A 103 9.62 -24.37 -1.12
N GLY A 104 9.22 -23.10 -1.28
CA GLY A 104 7.87 -22.63 -1.01
C GLY A 104 7.64 -22.30 0.45
N GLU A 105 8.69 -21.97 1.21
CA GLU A 105 8.60 -21.51 2.59
C GLU A 105 8.67 -19.98 2.65
N VAL A 106 7.94 -19.37 3.58
CA VAL A 106 7.96 -17.92 3.79
C VAL A 106 9.36 -17.49 4.24
N ILE A 107 9.96 -16.57 3.51
CA ILE A 107 11.20 -15.89 3.90
C ILE A 107 10.86 -14.70 4.78
N LYS A 108 9.91 -13.87 4.33
CA LYS A 108 9.51 -12.64 5.00
C LYS A 108 8.15 -12.13 4.51
N THR A 109 7.55 -11.30 5.34
CA THR A 109 6.38 -10.48 5.00
C THR A 109 6.79 -9.00 4.97
N SER A 110 6.11 -8.20 4.16
CA SER A 110 6.33 -6.75 4.12
C SER A 110 5.03 -5.99 3.92
N ARG A 111 4.90 -4.86 4.62
CA ARG A 111 3.85 -3.87 4.42
C ARG A 111 4.51 -2.57 3.97
N GLN A 112 4.22 -2.11 2.76
CA GLN A 112 4.85 -0.94 2.16
C GLN A 112 3.79 0.08 1.77
N VAL A 113 4.06 1.34 2.06
CA VAL A 113 3.22 2.48 1.65
C VAL A 113 3.83 3.08 0.39
N PHE A 114 3.05 3.20 -0.66
CA PHE A 114 3.44 3.81 -1.93
C PHE A 114 2.85 5.21 -2.02
N MET A 115 3.60 6.09 -2.65
CA MET A 115 3.31 7.51 -2.84
C MET A 115 3.84 7.89 -4.24
N ASP A 116 3.03 7.80 -5.28
CA ASP A 116 3.37 8.16 -6.66
C ASP A 116 3.18 9.68 -6.96
#